data_AF-A0A382RD97-F1
#
_entry.id   AF-A0A382RD97-F1
#
_cell.length_a   1.000
_cell.length_b   1.000
_cell.length_c   1.000
_cell.angle_alpha   90.00
_cell.angle_beta   90.00
_cell.angle_gamma   90.00
#
_symmetry.space_group_name_H-M   'P 1'
#
loop_
_entity.id
_entity.type
_entity.pdbx_description
1 polymer ?
#
loop_
_entity_poly.entity_id
_entity_poly.type
_entity_poly.pdbx_seq_one_letter_code
_entity_poly.pdbx_strand_id
1 'polypeptide(L)'
;MYIGDVGSRGLHHLVWEVVDNSIDEAMAGYCKKIIVTILEQAGVRIEDDGRGIPVDINKKEGKSGLELVMTVLHAGGKFDKDTYKVSGGLHGVGVSVVNALSKKCNVIIKRDGKITTQSYQYGKAITEVKEIGETGETGTAVTFYPDETIFNEIKYSFDIIDERMRELAYLNSGISIKLID
;
A
#
# COMPACT_ATOMS: atom_id res chain seq x y z
N MET A 1 -9.34 -16.84 -3.21
CA MET A 1 -9.44 -16.74 -1.75
C MET A 1 -9.08 -15.34 -1.26
N TYR A 2 -7.89 -14.81 -1.61
CA TYR A 2 -7.43 -13.50 -1.12
C TYR A 2 -7.97 -12.29 -1.90
N ILE A 3 -7.96 -12.32 -3.24
CA ILE A 3 -8.38 -11.18 -4.11
C ILE A 3 -9.67 -11.44 -4.91
N GLY A 4 -10.45 -12.45 -4.52
CA GLY A 4 -11.67 -12.84 -5.24
C GLY A 4 -11.41 -13.67 -6.50
N ASP A 5 -10.85 -13.09 -7.57
CA ASP A 5 -10.51 -13.73 -8.84
C ASP A 5 -9.17 -13.23 -9.42
N VAL A 6 -8.78 -13.74 -10.59
CA VAL A 6 -7.54 -13.33 -11.31
C VAL A 6 -7.85 -12.60 -12.63
N GLY A 7 -9.08 -12.10 -12.78
CA GLY A 7 -9.50 -11.24 -13.87
C GLY A 7 -9.43 -9.76 -13.48
N SER A 8 -10.13 -8.92 -14.23
CA SER A 8 -10.16 -7.47 -14.02
C SER A 8 -10.54 -7.08 -12.58
N ARG A 9 -11.54 -7.73 -11.96
CA ARG A 9 -11.94 -7.40 -10.58
C ARG A 9 -10.82 -7.67 -9.57
N GLY A 10 -10.16 -8.83 -9.66
CA GLY A 10 -9.03 -9.16 -8.80
C GLY A 10 -7.83 -8.23 -9.00
N LEU A 11 -7.57 -7.82 -10.25
CA LEU A 11 -6.51 -6.87 -10.58
C LEU A 11 -6.76 -5.51 -9.90
N HIS A 12 -7.96 -4.94 -10.05
CA HIS A 12 -8.32 -3.68 -9.41
C HIS A 12 -8.34 -3.80 -7.87
N HIS A 13 -8.61 -5.00 -7.34
CA HIS A 13 -8.54 -5.26 -5.91
C HIS A 13 -7.16 -5.00 -5.31
N LEU A 14 -6.08 -5.18 -6.07
CA LEU A 14 -4.74 -4.83 -5.62
C LEU A 14 -4.61 -3.33 -5.32
N VAL A 15 -5.29 -2.48 -6.10
CA VAL A 15 -5.31 -1.03 -5.88
C VAL A 15 -6.06 -0.71 -4.59
N TRP A 16 -7.22 -1.33 -4.38
CA TRP A 16 -8.03 -1.12 -3.17
C TRP A 16 -7.27 -1.46 -1.90
N GLU A 17 -6.57 -2.60 -1.87
CA GLU A 17 -5.82 -3.04 -0.69
C GLU A 17 -4.74 -2.05 -0.26
N VAL A 18 -4.15 -1.31 -1.21
CA VAL A 18 -3.17 -0.26 -0.88
C VAL A 18 -3.87 1.05 -0.51
N VAL A 19 -4.87 1.47 -1.29
CA VAL A 19 -5.62 2.72 -1.01
C VAL A 19 -6.33 2.65 0.34
N ASP A 20 -6.91 1.52 0.71
CA ASP A 20 -7.62 1.34 1.98
C ASP A 20 -6.67 1.48 3.18
N ASN A 21 -5.38 1.12 3.04
CA ASN A 21 -4.38 1.41 4.07
C ASN A 21 -4.15 2.92 4.24
N SER A 22 -4.14 3.67 3.14
CA SER A 22 -4.03 5.14 3.17
C SER A 22 -5.30 5.80 3.73
N ILE A 23 -6.49 5.23 3.47
CA ILE A 23 -7.76 5.66 4.08
C ILE A 23 -7.76 5.39 5.58
N ASP A 24 -7.21 4.26 6.05
CA ASP A 24 -7.10 3.97 7.48
C ASP A 24 -6.23 5.00 8.21
N GLU A 25 -5.12 5.46 7.60
CA GLU A 25 -4.34 6.58 8.11
C GLU A 25 -5.15 7.90 8.16
N ALA A 26 -6.05 8.08 7.20
CA ALA A 26 -6.89 9.26 7.10
C ALA A 26 -8.00 9.25 8.15
N MET A 27 -8.64 8.09 8.37
CA MET A 27 -9.60 7.86 9.46
C MET A 27 -8.96 8.02 10.84
N ALA A 28 -7.67 7.71 10.97
CA ALA A 28 -6.89 7.97 12.18
C ALA A 28 -6.46 9.45 12.33
N GLY A 29 -6.73 10.30 11.34
CA GLY A 29 -6.47 11.74 11.36
C GLY A 29 -5.08 12.17 10.93
N TYR A 30 -4.30 11.26 10.31
CA TYR A 30 -2.91 11.53 9.91
C TYR A 30 -2.74 11.81 8.41
N CYS A 31 -3.58 11.21 7.56
CA CYS A 31 -3.53 11.40 6.11
C CYS A 31 -4.61 12.40 5.65
N LYS A 32 -4.23 13.31 4.75
CA LYS A 32 -5.12 14.28 4.09
C LYS A 32 -5.05 14.17 2.57
N LYS A 33 -4.02 13.55 2.01
CA LYS A 33 -3.80 13.47 0.57
C LYS A 33 -3.39 12.07 0.17
N ILE A 34 -4.12 11.54 -0.80
CA ILE A 34 -3.81 10.27 -1.45
C ILE A 34 -3.65 10.54 -2.95
N ILE A 35 -2.57 10.04 -3.55
CA ILE A 35 -2.33 10.12 -4.99
C ILE A 35 -2.26 8.70 -5.52
N VAL A 36 -3.15 8.35 -6.44
CA VAL A 36 -3.12 7.11 -7.19
C VAL A 36 -2.65 7.44 -8.60
N THR A 37 -1.55 6.83 -9.03
CA THR A 37 -0.98 7.00 -10.37
C THR A 37 -0.96 5.66 -11.08
N ILE A 38 -1.68 5.55 -12.19
CA ILE A 38 -1.53 4.45 -13.14
C ILE A 38 -0.25 4.75 -13.93
N LEU A 39 0.64 3.77 -14.00
CA LEU A 39 1.93 3.89 -14.68
C LEU A 39 1.89 3.05 -15.96
N GLU A 40 2.85 3.31 -16.84
CA GLU A 40 3.13 2.43 -17.97
C GLU A 40 3.34 0.97 -17.52
N GLN A 41 3.11 0.03 -18.44
CA GLN A 41 3.26 -1.41 -18.19
C GLN A 41 2.37 -1.92 -17.04
N ALA A 42 1.22 -1.27 -16.84
CA ALA A 42 0.27 -1.55 -15.78
C ALA A 42 0.90 -1.53 -14.38
N GLY A 43 1.88 -0.65 -14.15
CA GLY A 43 2.28 -0.31 -12.79
C GLY A 43 1.21 0.54 -12.13
N VAL A 44 1.09 0.47 -10.81
CA VAL A 44 0.32 1.44 -10.03
C VAL A 44 1.18 1.93 -8.88
N ARG A 45 1.17 3.24 -8.66
CA ARG A 45 1.77 3.88 -7.49
C ARG A 45 0.70 4.56 -6.67
N ILE A 46 0.63 4.23 -5.39
CA ILE A 46 -0.22 4.91 -4.41
C ILE A 46 0.68 5.59 -3.39
N GLU A 47 0.47 6.88 -3.19
CA GLU A 47 1.22 7.72 -2.26
C GLU A 47 0.25 8.38 -1.27
N ASP A 48 0.55 8.32 0.02
CA ASP A 48 -0.16 9.04 1.07
C ASP A 48 0.76 9.94 1.88
N ASP A 49 0.18 10.91 2.60
CA ASP A 49 0.86 11.78 3.57
C ASP A 49 0.60 11.35 5.02
N GLY A 50 0.32 10.07 5.26
CA GLY A 50 0.11 9.51 6.59
C GLY A 50 1.39 9.46 7.42
N ARG A 51 1.38 8.67 8.51
CA ARG A 51 2.53 8.52 9.44
C ARG A 51 3.73 7.81 8.82
N GLY A 52 3.55 7.07 7.73
CA GLY A 52 4.57 6.15 7.19
C GLY A 52 4.65 4.83 7.97
N ILE A 53 4.82 3.71 7.26
CA ILE A 53 4.99 2.38 7.87
C ILE A 53 6.24 2.37 8.79
N PRO A 54 6.19 1.81 10.01
CA PRO A 54 7.37 1.70 10.86
C PRO A 54 8.52 0.92 10.19
N VAL A 55 9.74 1.46 10.24
CA VAL A 55 10.94 0.84 9.64
C VAL A 55 11.86 0.18 10.67
N ASP A 56 11.58 0.37 11.97
CA ASP A 56 12.34 -0.24 13.05
C ASP A 56 12.22 -1.77 13.06
N ILE A 57 13.26 -2.43 13.57
CA ILE A 57 13.29 -3.88 13.73
C ILE A 57 12.29 -4.30 14.82
N ASN A 58 11.36 -5.16 14.44
CA ASN A 58 10.53 -5.90 15.38
C ASN A 58 11.41 -6.95 16.09
N LYS A 59 11.62 -6.78 17.39
CA LYS A 59 12.50 -7.65 18.20
C LYS A 59 12.08 -9.13 18.21
N LYS A 60 10.78 -9.42 18.06
CA LYS A 60 10.26 -10.79 18.08
C LYS A 60 10.48 -11.50 16.74
N GLU A 61 10.25 -10.78 15.64
CA GLU A 61 10.27 -11.34 14.29
C GLU A 61 11.63 -11.18 13.59
N GLY A 62 12.52 -10.33 14.11
CA GLY A 62 13.85 -10.07 13.55
C GLY A 62 13.84 -9.33 12.21
N LYS A 63 12.69 -8.76 11.81
CA LYS A 63 12.47 -8.02 10.56
C LYS A 63 12.07 -6.58 10.86
N SER A 64 12.33 -5.66 9.93
CA SER A 64 11.74 -4.31 10.00
C SER A 64 10.22 -4.39 9.97
N GLY A 65 9.54 -3.41 10.56
CA GLY A 65 8.07 -3.30 10.45
C GLY A 65 7.61 -3.30 9.00
N LEU A 66 8.33 -2.60 8.12
CA LEU A 66 8.13 -2.58 6.67
C LEU A 66 8.20 -3.98 6.04
N GLU A 67 9.30 -4.70 6.25
CA GLU A 67 9.44 -6.04 5.67
C GLU A 67 8.40 -7.01 6.24
N LEU A 68 8.08 -6.87 7.53
CA LEU A 68 7.13 -7.74 8.20
C LEU A 68 5.73 -7.62 7.57
N VAL A 69 5.19 -6.40 7.41
CA VAL A 69 3.85 -6.22 6.81
C VAL A 69 3.80 -6.57 5.32
N MET A 70 4.94 -6.47 4.63
CA MET A 70 5.03 -6.81 3.20
C MET A 70 5.22 -8.31 2.94
N THR A 71 5.76 -9.08 3.90
CA THR A 71 6.17 -10.49 3.66
C THR A 71 5.48 -11.52 4.54
N VAL A 72 4.75 -11.10 5.58
CA VAL A 72 4.08 -12.01 6.52
C VAL A 72 2.59 -11.74 6.53
N LEU A 73 1.79 -12.79 6.32
CA LEU A 73 0.34 -12.74 6.45
C LEU A 73 -0.06 -12.59 7.92
N HIS A 74 -1.15 -11.87 8.17
CA HIS A 74 -1.65 -11.56 9.52
C HIS A 74 -0.66 -10.75 10.36
N ALA A 75 0.20 -9.96 9.71
CA ALA A 75 1.10 -9.02 10.38
C ALA A 75 0.61 -7.58 10.15
N GLY A 76 0.55 -6.79 11.23
CA GLY A 76 0.18 -5.38 11.14
C GLY A 76 -0.21 -4.78 12.49
N GLY A 77 -0.21 -3.44 12.57
CA GLY A 77 -0.59 -2.70 13.78
C GLY A 77 -2.11 -2.59 14.00
N LYS A 78 -2.94 -3.07 13.06
CA LYS A 78 -4.40 -2.94 13.10
C LYS A 78 -5.10 -3.90 14.07
N PHE A 79 -4.35 -4.83 14.67
CA PHE A 79 -4.86 -5.69 15.75
C PHE A 79 -4.81 -5.00 17.13
N ASP A 80 -4.08 -3.88 17.22
CA ASP A 80 -3.95 -3.10 18.44
C ASP A 80 -4.84 -1.85 18.36
N LYS A 81 -5.80 -1.75 19.29
CA LYS A 81 -6.77 -0.64 19.35
C LYS A 81 -6.11 0.71 19.60
N ASP A 82 -4.88 0.72 20.11
CA ASP A 82 -4.13 1.94 20.39
C ASP A 82 -3.60 2.61 19.11
N THR A 83 -3.42 1.83 18.02
CA THR A 83 -2.86 2.36 16.76
C THR A 83 -3.93 2.84 15.79
N TYR A 84 -5.07 2.13 15.71
CA TYR A 84 -6.25 2.50 14.92
C TYR A 84 -7.51 2.23 15.73
N LYS A 85 -8.26 3.30 16.06
CA LYS A 85 -9.52 3.18 16.80
C LYS A 85 -10.65 2.57 15.94
N VAL A 86 -10.61 2.83 14.63
CA VAL A 86 -11.48 2.26 13.59
C VAL A 86 -10.64 2.13 12.32
N SER A 87 -10.67 0.97 11.67
CA SER A 87 -10.02 0.72 10.37
C SER A 87 -10.88 -0.21 9.52
N GLY A 88 -10.85 -0.01 8.20
CA GLY A 88 -11.45 -0.93 7.22
C GLY A 88 -10.64 -2.22 7.07
N GLY A 89 -9.31 -2.12 7.16
CA GLY A 89 -8.43 -3.29 7.16
C GLY A 89 -8.37 -3.97 8.53
N LEU A 90 -8.79 -5.25 8.61
CA LEU A 90 -8.80 -6.00 9.88
C LEU A 90 -7.99 -7.30 9.85
N HIS A 91 -7.62 -7.77 8.65
CA HIS A 91 -7.04 -9.11 8.49
C HIS A 91 -5.50 -9.13 8.51
N GLY A 92 -4.84 -7.99 8.27
CA GLY A 92 -3.37 -7.90 8.20
C GLY A 92 -2.75 -8.66 7.02
N VAL A 93 -3.45 -8.72 5.88
CA VAL A 93 -3.02 -9.50 4.70
C VAL A 93 -2.95 -8.68 3.41
N GLY A 94 -3.57 -7.50 3.36
CA GLY A 94 -3.79 -6.77 2.10
C GLY A 94 -2.51 -6.48 1.32
N VAL A 95 -1.62 -5.69 1.90
CA VAL A 95 -0.39 -5.26 1.21
C VAL A 95 0.61 -6.42 0.96
N SER A 96 0.61 -7.45 1.82
CA SER A 96 1.42 -8.66 1.60
C SER A 96 0.86 -9.52 0.46
N VAL A 97 -0.46 -9.56 0.27
CA VAL A 97 -1.09 -10.17 -0.91
C VAL A 97 -0.75 -9.38 -2.17
N VAL A 98 -0.80 -8.04 -2.14
CA VAL A 98 -0.36 -7.20 -3.27
C VAL A 98 1.09 -7.50 -3.65
N ASN A 99 1.98 -7.58 -2.66
CA ASN A 99 3.37 -7.94 -2.87
C ASN A 99 3.53 -9.35 -3.48
N ALA A 100 2.79 -10.34 -2.95
CA ALA A 100 2.86 -11.73 -3.42
C ALA A 100 2.36 -11.89 -4.87
N LEU A 101 1.38 -11.09 -5.29
CA LEU A 101 0.78 -11.13 -6.63
C LEU A 101 1.43 -10.15 -7.62
N SER A 102 2.57 -9.57 -7.24
CA SER A 102 3.31 -8.61 -8.06
C SER A 102 4.67 -9.19 -8.47
N LYS A 103 5.01 -9.09 -9.75
CA LYS A 103 6.37 -9.41 -10.22
C LYS A 103 7.42 -8.45 -9.65
N LYS A 104 7.01 -7.22 -9.34
CA LYS A 104 7.85 -6.19 -8.73
C LYS A 104 7.00 -5.31 -7.82
N CYS A 105 7.50 -5.07 -6.61
CA CYS A 105 6.93 -4.08 -5.70
C CYS A 105 8.08 -3.26 -5.09
N ASN A 106 7.87 -1.95 -4.92
CA ASN A 106 8.80 -1.06 -4.25
C ASN A 106 8.02 -0.17 -3.29
N VAL A 107 8.51 -0.07 -2.05
CA VAL A 107 7.91 0.76 -1.02
C VAL A 107 8.90 1.81 -0.58
N ILE A 108 8.49 3.07 -0.62
CA ILE A 108 9.22 4.21 -0.06
C ILE A 108 8.45 4.72 1.15
N ILE A 109 9.15 4.88 2.26
CA ILE A 109 8.63 5.42 3.51
C ILE A 109 9.31 6.75 3.79
N LYS A 110 8.52 7.77 4.10
CA LYS A 110 8.96 9.03 4.68
C LYS A 110 8.53 9.04 6.14
N ARG A 111 9.48 8.99 7.07
CA ARG A 111 9.21 8.93 8.51
C ARG A 111 10.46 9.32 9.31
N ASP A 112 10.28 9.97 10.45
CA ASP A 112 11.35 10.30 11.40
C ASP A 112 12.55 11.03 10.75
N GLY A 113 12.26 11.97 9.84
CA GLY A 113 13.26 12.78 9.14
C GLY A 113 13.92 12.09 7.94
N LYS A 114 13.55 10.84 7.63
CA LYS A 114 14.26 9.98 6.69
C LYS A 114 13.37 9.46 5.58
N ILE A 115 13.97 9.27 4.42
CA ILE A 115 13.39 8.54 3.29
C ILE A 115 14.05 7.16 3.25
N THR A 116 13.24 6.13 3.39
CA THR A 116 13.68 4.74 3.40
C THR A 116 12.98 3.96 2.30
N THR A 117 13.65 2.98 1.69
CA THR A 117 13.05 2.13 0.65
C THR A 117 13.33 0.66 0.87
N GLN A 118 12.42 -0.19 0.40
CA GLN A 118 12.64 -1.63 0.24
C GLN A 118 11.98 -2.12 -1.05
N SER A 119 12.67 -3.00 -1.78
CA SER A 119 12.16 -3.59 -3.02
C SER A 119 11.89 -5.08 -2.87
N TYR A 120 10.89 -5.56 -3.61
CA TYR A 120 10.40 -6.92 -3.58
C TYR A 120 10.14 -7.46 -4.99
N GLN A 121 10.20 -8.78 -5.15
CA GLN A 121 9.79 -9.51 -6.34
C GLN A 121 9.07 -10.79 -5.92
N TYR A 122 7.88 -11.03 -6.46
CA TYR A 122 7.07 -12.23 -6.19
C TYR A 122 6.92 -12.50 -4.68
N GLY A 123 6.57 -11.45 -3.92
CA GLY A 123 6.40 -11.52 -2.46
C GLY A 123 7.68 -11.54 -1.61
N LYS A 124 8.87 -11.60 -2.23
CA LYS A 124 10.15 -11.73 -1.50
C LYS A 124 10.89 -10.42 -1.48
N ALA A 125 11.43 -10.04 -0.32
CA ALA A 125 12.36 -8.91 -0.23
C ALA A 125 13.64 -9.25 -1.02
N ILE A 126 14.03 -8.35 -1.92
CA ILE A 126 15.26 -8.47 -2.72
C ILE A 126 16.34 -7.47 -2.27
N THR A 127 15.97 -6.53 -1.42
CA THR A 127 16.89 -5.63 -0.75
C THR A 127 16.59 -5.60 0.75
N GLU A 128 17.60 -5.31 1.55
CA GLU A 128 17.39 -4.80 2.90
C GLU A 128 16.70 -3.44 2.85
N VAL A 129 16.18 -3.01 4.00
CA VAL A 129 15.68 -1.66 4.20
C VAL A 129 16.84 -0.68 4.10
N LYS A 130 16.75 0.31 3.19
CA LYS A 130 17.82 1.27 2.92
C LYS A 130 17.34 2.70 3.08
N GLU A 131 18.10 3.50 3.82
CA GLU A 131 17.94 4.95 3.83
C GLU A 131 18.48 5.53 2.51
N ILE A 132 17.69 6.37 1.85
CA ILE A 132 18.00 6.97 0.55
C ILE A 132 17.98 8.50 0.55
N GLY A 133 17.71 9.12 1.70
CA GLY A 133 17.76 10.57 1.87
C GLY A 133 17.05 11.04 3.14
N GLU A 134 17.02 12.36 3.31
CA GLU A 134 16.34 13.05 4.40
C GLU A 134 15.08 13.75 3.89
N THR A 135 14.10 13.97 4.77
CA THR A 135 12.85 14.67 4.42
C THR A 135 12.19 15.28 5.66
N GLY A 136 11.49 16.40 5.48
CA GLY A 136 10.59 16.96 6.49
C GLY A 136 9.14 16.46 6.39
N GLU A 137 8.86 15.58 5.42
CA GLU A 137 7.53 15.04 5.15
C GLU A 137 7.35 13.66 5.77
N THR A 138 6.10 13.21 5.85
CA THR A 138 5.74 11.84 6.23
C THR A 138 4.88 11.20 5.14
N GLY A 139 4.84 9.87 5.12
CA GLY A 139 3.97 9.15 4.21
C GLY A 139 4.50 7.81 3.75
N THR A 140 3.65 7.09 3.03
CA THR A 140 3.98 5.81 2.39
C THR A 140 3.73 5.93 0.89
N ALA A 141 4.66 5.44 0.08
CA ALA A 141 4.49 5.26 -1.35
C ALA A 141 4.72 3.79 -1.72
N VAL A 142 3.68 3.11 -2.20
CA VAL A 142 3.76 1.72 -2.69
C VAL A 142 3.62 1.75 -4.20
N THR A 143 4.62 1.24 -4.91
CA THR A 143 4.59 1.02 -6.35
C THR A 143 4.62 -0.47 -6.63
N PHE A 144 3.66 -0.99 -7.38
CA PHE A 144 3.62 -2.41 -7.72
C PHE A 144 3.28 -2.66 -9.19
N TYR A 145 3.76 -3.79 -9.69
CA TYR A 145 3.51 -4.28 -11.04
C TYR A 145 2.96 -5.71 -10.92
N PRO A 146 1.69 -5.95 -11.32
CA PRO A 146 1.04 -7.24 -11.20
C PRO A 146 1.78 -8.30 -12.02
N ASP A 147 1.72 -9.55 -11.57
CA ASP A 147 2.36 -10.70 -12.23
C ASP A 147 1.51 -11.23 -13.40
N GLU A 148 2.03 -11.10 -14.63
CA GLU A 148 1.43 -11.60 -15.88
C GLU A 148 1.28 -13.12 -15.96
N THR A 149 1.96 -13.87 -15.09
CA THR A 149 1.78 -15.31 -15.01
C THR A 149 0.57 -15.71 -14.16
N ILE A 150 0.03 -14.77 -13.37
CA ILE A 150 -1.12 -14.98 -12.48
C ILE A 150 -2.41 -14.39 -13.05
N PHE A 151 -2.35 -13.15 -13.55
CA PHE A 151 -3.54 -12.43 -14.01
C PHE A 151 -3.84 -12.71 -15.49
N ASN A 152 -5.12 -12.97 -15.79
CA ASN A 152 -5.59 -13.20 -17.16
C ASN A 152 -5.62 -11.92 -18.00
N GLU A 153 -5.74 -10.76 -17.34
CA GLU A 153 -5.78 -9.44 -17.95
C GLU A 153 -5.00 -8.48 -17.06
N ILE A 154 -4.05 -7.74 -17.64
CA ILE A 154 -3.24 -6.73 -16.95
C ILE A 154 -3.48 -5.39 -17.63
N LYS A 155 -4.68 -4.87 -17.38
CA LYS A 155 -5.09 -3.55 -17.82
C LYS A 155 -6.01 -2.94 -16.77
N TYR A 156 -5.57 -1.84 -16.18
CA TYR A 156 -6.43 -1.06 -15.31
C TYR A 156 -7.40 -0.24 -16.15
N SER A 157 -8.63 -0.13 -15.66
CA SER A 157 -9.65 0.77 -16.17
C SER A 157 -9.62 2.03 -15.33
N PHE A 158 -9.31 3.16 -15.97
CA PHE A 158 -9.37 4.47 -15.33
C PHE A 158 -10.74 4.72 -14.68
N ASP A 159 -11.82 4.45 -15.40
CA ASP A 159 -13.19 4.71 -14.93
C ASP A 159 -13.54 3.92 -13.67
N ILE A 160 -13.12 2.64 -13.59
CA ILE A 160 -13.33 1.81 -12.38
C ILE A 160 -12.57 2.40 -11.18
N ILE A 161 -11.34 2.87 -11.40
CA ILE A 161 -10.53 3.50 -10.34
C ILE A 161 -11.10 4.85 -9.95
N ASP A 162 -11.48 5.70 -10.91
CA ASP A 162 -12.07 7.01 -10.66
C ASP A 162 -13.37 6.90 -9.85
N GLU A 163 -14.27 6.00 -10.25
CA GLU A 163 -15.54 5.76 -9.55
C GLU A 163 -15.28 5.39 -8.08
N ARG A 164 -14.37 4.43 -7.84
CA ARG A 164 -14.04 4.00 -6.47
C ARG A 164 -13.35 5.09 -5.66
N MET A 165 -12.41 5.85 -6.25
CA MET A 165 -11.75 6.97 -5.57
C MET A 165 -12.75 8.06 -5.20
N ARG A 166 -13.74 8.32 -6.07
CA ARG A 166 -14.81 9.28 -5.83
C ARG A 166 -15.72 8.83 -4.68
N GLU A 167 -16.11 7.56 -4.63
CA GLU A 167 -16.85 6.99 -3.49
C GLU A 167 -16.09 7.20 -2.17
N LEU A 168 -14.80 6.86 -2.14
CA LEU A 168 -13.97 7.03 -0.95
C LEU A 168 -13.84 8.50 -0.53
N ALA A 169 -13.71 9.42 -1.49
CA ALA A 169 -13.67 10.85 -1.22
C ALA A 169 -14.99 11.38 -0.65
N TYR A 170 -16.15 10.86 -1.10
CA TYR A 170 -17.45 11.20 -0.52
C TYR A 170 -17.61 10.69 0.91
N LEU A 171 -17.14 9.47 1.19
CA LEU A 171 -17.26 8.84 2.52
C LEU A 171 -16.30 9.43 3.54
N ASN A 172 -15.17 10.01 3.10
CA ASN A 172 -14.11 10.49 3.98
C ASN A 172 -13.86 11.99 3.75
N SER A 173 -14.69 12.82 4.40
CA SER A 173 -14.62 14.27 4.29
C SER A 173 -13.25 14.83 4.72
N GLY A 174 -12.72 15.77 3.96
CA GLY A 174 -11.45 16.45 4.27
C GLY A 174 -10.20 15.78 3.70
N ILE A 175 -10.36 14.70 2.93
CA ILE A 175 -9.28 14.01 2.24
C ILE A 175 -9.34 14.32 0.74
N SER A 176 -8.18 14.64 0.18
CA SER A 176 -8.00 14.86 -1.25
C SER A 176 -7.45 13.58 -1.89
N ILE A 177 -8.24 12.94 -2.74
CA ILE A 177 -7.78 11.80 -3.55
C ILE A 177 -7.56 12.28 -4.99
N LYS A 178 -6.35 12.11 -5.52
CA LYS A 178 -5.99 12.48 -6.88
C LYS A 178 -5.67 11.21 -7.69
N LEU A 179 -6.39 11.00 -8.78
CA LEU A 179 -6.07 9.98 -9.78
C LEU A 179 -5.27 10.61 -10.94
N ILE A 180 -4.20 9.94 -11.36
CA ILE A 180 -3.33 10.31 -12.47
C ILE A 180 -3.16 9.06 -13.35
N ASP A 181 -3.17 9.25 -14.66
CA ASP A 181 -2.87 8.23 -15.67
C ASP A 181 -1.94 8.86 -16.71
#